data_AF-A0A135RU03-F1
#
_entry.id   AF-A0A135RU03-F1
#
_cell.length_a   1.000
_cell.length_b   1.000
_cell.length_c   1.000
_cell.angle_alpha   90.00
_cell.angle_beta   90.00
_cell.angle_gamma   90.00
#
_symmetry.space_group_name_H-M   'P 1'
#
loop_
_entity.id
_entity.type
_entity.pdbx_description
1 polymer ?
#
loop_
_entity_poly.entity_id
_entity_poly.type
_entity_poly.pdbx_seq_one_letter_code
_entity_poly.pdbx_strand_id
1 'polypeptide(L)'
;MPSLRLLHRLPLRHTVSRSSALPGQRPSSQHFRMASGLARKYEINADMGEGFGRWKMGPDEELMPYIDAANIACGYHAGDPSIMLKTVRLCKKHGVKAGAHPGLQDMFGFGRRKIEIDPKDMYAMVLYQVGALKAILNSEGVELSHIKPHGELFFYMQRDETIMRAVLEACATFGDNIPVYASQNATQEAMCKDLGIPFQGEVYVDIDYSPEGKLIPVAQSKVATPELCYERALSASLKDEGKDNSGGIFSFGFEGKPFSICVHSDHPTVLQNVTGVRKAVDEANRQRFPNVSK
;
A
#
# COMPACT_ATOMS: atom_id res chain seq x y z
N MET A 1 59.33 32.80 -1.20
CA MET A 1 57.97 32.23 -1.16
C MET A 1 57.01 33.20 -1.82
N PRO A 2 56.71 32.99 -3.11
CA PRO A 2 55.31 32.91 -3.53
C PRO A 2 55.12 31.83 -4.60
N SER A 3 54.12 30.98 -4.44
CA SER A 3 53.75 29.98 -5.43
C SER A 3 52.29 29.63 -5.26
N LEU A 4 51.45 30.12 -6.17
CA LEU A 4 50.30 29.37 -6.71
C LEU A 4 49.67 30.21 -7.81
N ARG A 5 49.72 29.75 -9.08
CA ARG A 5 48.67 30.01 -10.07
C ARG A 5 48.83 29.10 -11.29
N LEU A 6 47.67 28.62 -11.73
CA LEU A 6 47.30 28.01 -13.00
C LEU A 6 47.71 26.54 -13.24
N LEU A 7 46.80 25.65 -12.87
CA LEU A 7 46.62 24.33 -13.48
C LEU A 7 45.87 24.46 -14.81
N HIS A 8 46.28 23.58 -15.73
CA HIS A 8 45.90 23.46 -17.14
C HIS A 8 44.40 23.33 -17.43
N ARG A 9 43.96 23.98 -18.51
CA ARG A 9 42.73 23.63 -19.25
C ARG A 9 43.02 22.50 -20.23
N LEU A 10 42.28 21.39 -20.12
CA LEU A 10 42.15 20.35 -21.14
C LEU A 10 40.78 20.51 -21.84
N PRO A 11 40.67 20.32 -23.17
CA PRO A 11 39.38 20.32 -23.85
C PRO A 11 38.75 18.92 -23.82
N LEU A 12 37.52 18.81 -23.30
CA LEU A 12 36.69 17.62 -23.44
C LEU A 12 36.06 17.61 -24.83
N ARG A 13 36.42 16.62 -25.66
CA ARG A 13 35.76 16.32 -26.93
C ARG A 13 34.43 15.63 -26.65
N HIS A 14 33.32 16.24 -27.07
CA HIS A 14 32.02 15.56 -27.16
C HIS A 14 31.98 14.70 -28.42
N THR A 15 32.02 13.38 -28.26
CA THR A 15 31.61 12.43 -29.31
C THR A 15 30.17 12.02 -29.04
N VAL A 16 29.24 12.53 -29.84
CA VAL A 16 27.84 12.07 -29.89
C VAL A 16 27.82 10.78 -30.73
N SER A 17 27.71 9.63 -30.06
CA SER A 17 27.41 8.36 -30.72
C SER A 17 25.91 8.31 -31.05
N ARG A 18 25.55 8.57 -32.30
CA ARG A 18 24.21 8.26 -32.83
C ARG A 18 24.11 6.76 -33.04
N SER A 19 23.33 6.08 -32.20
CA SER A 19 22.92 4.70 -32.44
C SER A 19 21.85 4.67 -33.55
N SER A 20 22.21 4.11 -34.70
CA SER A 20 21.28 3.81 -35.80
C SER A 20 20.56 2.50 -35.51
N ALA A 21 19.26 2.56 -35.21
CA ALA A 21 18.41 1.38 -35.13
C ALA A 21 18.22 0.76 -36.53
N LEU A 22 18.48 -0.54 -36.66
CA LEU A 22 18.20 -1.33 -37.86
C LEU A 22 16.68 -1.61 -37.95
N PRO A 23 16.06 -1.49 -39.13
CA PRO A 23 14.65 -1.81 -39.32
C PRO A 23 14.48 -3.32 -39.46
N GLY A 24 13.75 -3.97 -38.55
CA GLY A 24 13.39 -5.38 -38.75
C GLY A 24 13.13 -6.25 -37.52
N GLN A 25 13.29 -5.75 -36.29
CA GLN A 25 12.90 -6.51 -35.10
C GLN A 25 11.48 -6.11 -34.68
N ARG A 26 10.52 -7.02 -34.92
CA ARG A 26 9.22 -6.97 -34.25
C ARG A 26 9.49 -6.96 -32.74
N PRO A 27 8.85 -6.08 -31.95
CA PRO A 27 9.00 -6.15 -30.50
C PRO A 27 8.49 -7.52 -30.07
N SER A 28 9.37 -8.30 -29.44
CA SER A 28 9.02 -9.56 -28.79
C SER A 28 7.85 -9.29 -27.86
N SER A 29 6.80 -10.12 -27.96
CA SER A 29 5.63 -10.09 -27.09
C SER A 29 6.05 -9.96 -25.62
N GLN A 30 6.01 -8.73 -25.08
CA GLN A 30 6.00 -8.50 -23.65
C GLN A 30 4.82 -9.32 -23.13
N HIS A 31 5.12 -10.44 -22.49
CA HIS A 31 4.13 -11.07 -21.63
C HIS A 31 3.83 -10.00 -20.59
N PHE A 32 2.62 -9.42 -20.64
CA PHE A 32 2.06 -8.66 -19.54
C PHE A 32 2.08 -9.60 -18.33
N ARG A 33 3.17 -9.58 -17.56
CA ARG A 33 3.18 -10.18 -16.23
C ARG A 33 2.21 -9.34 -15.43
N MET A 34 1.08 -9.94 -15.05
CA MET A 34 0.17 -9.36 -14.07
C MET A 34 0.99 -8.79 -12.92
N ALA A 35 0.72 -7.53 -12.55
CA ALA A 35 1.39 -6.88 -11.44
C ALA A 35 1.34 -7.78 -10.20
N SER A 36 2.50 -8.16 -9.66
CA SER A 36 2.61 -9.20 -8.63
C SER A 36 1.88 -8.84 -7.33
N GLY A 37 1.65 -7.55 -7.11
CA GLY A 37 0.89 -7.05 -5.98
C GLY A 37 -0.62 -7.21 -6.08
N LEU A 38 -1.22 -7.19 -7.28
CA LEU A 38 -2.68 -7.20 -7.42
C LEU A 38 -3.28 -8.47 -6.81
N ALA A 39 -4.44 -8.30 -6.18
CA ALA A 39 -5.21 -9.38 -5.60
C ALA A 39 -5.72 -10.31 -6.71
N ARG A 40 -5.49 -11.62 -6.57
CA ARG A 40 -5.97 -12.63 -7.54
C ARG A 40 -7.28 -13.29 -7.12
N LYS A 41 -7.64 -13.07 -5.87
CA LYS A 41 -8.84 -13.49 -5.13
C LYS A 41 -9.05 -12.44 -4.03
N TYR A 42 -10.07 -12.57 -3.19
CA TYR A 42 -10.14 -11.70 -2.01
C TYR A 42 -8.97 -12.00 -1.08
N GLU A 43 -8.22 -10.97 -0.72
CA GLU A 43 -6.97 -11.09 0.03
C GLU A 43 -6.96 -10.14 1.22
N ILE A 44 -6.43 -10.58 2.35
CA ILE A 44 -6.38 -9.77 3.58
C ILE A 44 -5.04 -9.06 3.63
N ASN A 45 -5.06 -7.74 3.85
CA ASN A 45 -3.87 -6.99 4.20
C ASN A 45 -3.95 -6.46 5.65
N ALA A 46 -2.79 -6.25 6.25
CA ALA A 46 -2.68 -5.57 7.54
C ALA A 46 -1.52 -4.58 7.55
N ASP A 47 -1.67 -3.51 8.32
CA ASP A 47 -0.59 -2.56 8.60
C ASP A 47 0.34 -3.18 9.65
N MET A 48 1.65 -3.23 9.38
CA MET A 48 2.62 -4.04 10.13
C MET A 48 3.92 -3.27 10.38
N GLY A 49 4.69 -3.70 11.37
CA GLY A 49 5.97 -3.07 11.69
C GLY A 49 5.80 -1.66 12.28
N GLU A 50 4.67 -1.39 12.94
CA GLU A 50 4.32 -0.05 13.43
C GLU A 50 4.84 0.24 14.86
N GLY A 51 5.71 -0.61 15.39
CA GLY A 51 6.49 -0.28 16.59
C GLY A 51 7.53 0.81 16.31
N PHE A 52 8.23 1.29 17.35
CA PHE A 52 9.36 2.20 17.20
C PHE A 52 10.35 2.06 18.35
N GLY A 53 11.59 1.69 18.06
CA GLY A 53 12.62 1.46 19.07
C GLY A 53 12.19 0.42 20.10
N ARG A 54 11.85 0.88 21.33
CA ARG A 54 11.38 -0.01 22.41
C ARG A 54 9.87 -0.15 22.47
N TRP A 55 9.11 0.71 21.78
CA TRP A 55 7.66 0.65 21.75
C TRP A 55 7.20 -0.41 20.77
N LYS A 56 6.29 -1.27 21.22
CA LYS A 56 5.66 -2.29 20.39
C LYS A 56 4.28 -1.81 19.97
N MET A 57 3.89 -2.11 18.75
CA MET A 57 2.54 -1.92 18.23
C MET A 57 2.17 -3.16 17.43
N GLY A 58 0.95 -3.64 17.62
CA GLY A 58 0.42 -4.80 16.92
C GLY A 58 1.03 -6.15 17.34
N PRO A 59 0.27 -7.25 17.20
CA PRO A 59 0.77 -8.61 17.30
C PRO A 59 1.24 -9.11 15.92
N ASP A 60 2.29 -8.50 15.37
CA ASP A 60 2.77 -8.72 14.00
C ASP A 60 3.03 -10.21 13.67
N GLU A 61 3.63 -10.94 14.59
CA GLU A 61 4.02 -12.34 14.37
C GLU A 61 2.79 -13.24 14.30
N GLU A 62 1.80 -12.95 15.15
CA GLU A 62 0.56 -13.69 15.26
C GLU A 62 -0.43 -13.39 14.12
N LEU A 63 -0.30 -12.24 13.46
CA LEU A 63 -1.13 -11.87 12.30
C LEU A 63 -0.71 -12.55 11.00
N MET A 64 0.59 -12.85 10.82
CA MET A 64 1.14 -13.40 9.58
C MET A 64 0.39 -14.63 9.03
N PRO A 65 -0.08 -15.61 9.83
CA PRO A 65 -0.84 -16.76 9.32
C PRO A 65 -2.21 -16.41 8.73
N TYR A 66 -2.73 -15.21 8.99
CA TYR A 66 -4.08 -14.79 8.61
C TYR A 66 -4.12 -13.79 7.45
N ILE A 67 -2.99 -13.26 7.02
CA ILE A 67 -2.92 -12.19 6.00
C ILE A 67 -2.22 -12.69 4.74
N ASP A 68 -2.55 -12.06 3.61
CA ASP A 68 -1.94 -12.31 2.30
C ASP A 68 -0.93 -11.20 1.95
N ALA A 69 -1.08 -10.01 2.52
CA ALA A 69 -0.22 -8.85 2.33
C ALA A 69 0.04 -8.08 3.63
N ALA A 70 1.21 -7.47 3.76
CA ALA A 70 1.62 -6.64 4.88
C ALA A 70 2.06 -5.26 4.38
N ASN A 71 1.45 -4.21 4.92
CA ASN A 71 1.82 -2.81 4.68
C ASN A 71 2.84 -2.41 5.74
N ILE A 72 4.13 -2.35 5.39
CA ILE A 72 5.22 -2.17 6.35
C ILE A 72 5.51 -0.68 6.55
N ALA A 73 5.43 -0.20 7.80
CA ALA A 73 5.75 1.18 8.14
C ALA A 73 7.19 1.57 7.78
N CYS A 74 7.38 2.80 7.29
CA CYS A 74 8.61 3.23 6.62
C CYS A 74 9.42 4.30 7.39
N GLY A 75 9.20 4.44 8.71
CA GLY A 75 10.02 5.26 9.59
C GLY A 75 9.55 6.68 9.89
N TYR A 76 8.42 7.11 9.31
CA TYR A 76 7.89 8.47 9.51
C TYR A 76 6.75 8.52 10.51
N HIS A 77 5.67 7.76 10.27
CA HIS A 77 4.57 7.65 11.23
C HIS A 77 4.85 6.61 12.31
N ALA A 78 5.57 5.55 11.93
CA ALA A 78 5.97 4.41 12.75
C ALA A 78 7.09 3.63 12.05
N GLY A 79 7.60 2.58 12.72
CA GLY A 79 8.65 1.72 12.20
C GLY A 79 10.05 2.30 12.36
N ASP A 80 11.05 1.43 12.38
CA ASP A 80 12.47 1.80 12.33
C ASP A 80 13.23 0.78 11.47
N PRO A 81 14.51 1.01 11.11
CA PRO A 81 15.27 0.09 10.25
C PRO A 81 15.31 -1.36 10.76
N SER A 82 15.37 -1.57 12.07
CA SER A 82 15.43 -2.91 12.65
C SER A 82 14.07 -3.60 12.58
N ILE A 83 12.99 -2.86 12.86
CA ILE A 83 11.62 -3.35 12.75
C ILE A 83 11.28 -3.66 11.30
N MET A 84 11.56 -2.76 10.35
CA MET A 84 11.36 -3.01 8.92
C MET A 84 12.04 -4.31 8.46
N LEU A 85 13.32 -4.51 8.82
CA LEU A 85 14.05 -5.73 8.48
C LEU A 85 13.42 -6.98 9.10
N LYS A 86 13.00 -6.90 10.37
CA LYS A 86 12.31 -8.01 11.05
C LYS A 86 10.99 -8.35 10.35
N THR A 87 10.17 -7.35 10.03
CA THR A 87 8.86 -7.54 9.39
C THR A 87 9.02 -8.10 7.97
N VAL A 88 10.00 -7.63 7.19
CA VAL A 88 10.33 -8.22 5.87
C VAL A 88 10.70 -9.71 5.99
N ARG A 89 11.50 -10.08 7.00
CA ARG A 89 11.86 -11.49 7.25
C ARG A 89 10.65 -12.33 7.65
N LEU A 90 9.70 -11.77 8.42
CA LEU A 90 8.43 -12.43 8.73
C LEU A 90 7.60 -12.65 7.46
N CYS A 91 7.47 -11.64 6.61
CA CYS A 91 6.78 -11.76 5.32
C CYS A 91 7.38 -12.89 4.48
N LYS A 92 8.71 -12.91 4.34
CA LYS A 92 9.43 -13.97 3.62
C LYS A 92 9.18 -15.36 4.20
N LYS A 93 9.24 -15.49 5.53
CA LYS A 93 9.02 -16.76 6.24
C LYS A 93 7.61 -17.31 6.01
N HIS A 94 6.61 -16.43 5.98
CA HIS A 94 5.20 -16.81 5.89
C HIS A 94 4.64 -16.77 4.45
N GLY A 95 5.42 -16.32 3.47
CA GLY A 95 4.95 -16.16 2.09
C GLY A 95 3.96 -14.99 1.93
N VAL A 96 3.97 -14.02 2.84
CA VAL A 96 3.11 -12.83 2.81
C VAL A 96 3.73 -11.77 1.91
N LYS A 97 2.92 -11.13 1.07
CA LYS A 97 3.36 -10.04 0.19
C LYS A 97 3.80 -8.83 1.02
N ALA A 98 4.99 -8.30 0.77
CA ALA A 98 5.51 -7.13 1.51
C ALA A 98 5.33 -5.84 0.70
N GLY A 99 4.64 -4.85 1.26
CA GLY A 99 4.42 -3.54 0.64
C GLY A 99 4.87 -2.40 1.53
N ALA A 100 5.04 -1.23 0.94
CA ALA A 100 5.39 -0.02 1.67
C ALA A 100 4.15 0.67 2.23
N HIS A 101 4.25 1.12 3.48
CA HIS A 101 3.22 1.89 4.16
C HIS A 101 3.72 3.30 4.50
N PRO A 102 3.92 4.19 3.49
CA PRO A 102 4.42 5.53 3.73
C PRO A 102 3.36 6.40 4.42
N GLY A 103 3.79 7.18 5.41
CA GLY A 103 2.94 8.09 6.17
C GLY A 103 3.50 9.50 6.24
N LEU A 104 2.76 10.40 6.90
CA LEU A 104 3.26 11.74 7.22
C LEU A 104 4.40 11.66 8.24
N GLN A 105 5.31 12.64 8.23
CA GLN A 105 6.41 12.74 9.19
C GLN A 105 5.90 13.18 10.57
N ASP A 106 5.13 12.30 11.20
CA ASP A 106 4.42 12.56 12.43
C ASP A 106 4.41 11.33 13.34
N MET A 107 5.55 11.02 13.93
CA MET A 107 5.67 9.91 14.89
C MET A 107 4.77 10.12 16.13
N PHE A 108 4.63 11.36 16.61
CA PHE A 108 3.83 11.64 17.81
C PHE A 108 2.33 11.41 17.59
N GLY A 109 1.81 11.82 16.44
CA GLY A 109 0.42 11.60 16.04
C GLY A 109 0.20 10.31 15.27
N PHE A 110 1.21 9.44 15.18
CA PHE A 110 1.18 8.19 14.41
C PHE A 110 0.74 8.42 12.96
N GLY A 111 1.12 9.55 12.34
CA GLY A 111 0.73 9.89 10.97
C GLY A 111 -0.76 10.16 10.78
N ARG A 112 -1.55 10.33 11.85
CA ARG A 112 -3.02 10.52 11.81
C ARG A 112 -3.46 11.99 11.99
N ARG A 113 -2.54 12.95 12.04
CA ARG A 113 -2.86 14.39 12.16
C ARG A 113 -2.69 15.11 10.84
N LYS A 114 -3.55 16.09 10.58
CA LYS A 114 -3.43 17.02 9.45
C LYS A 114 -2.14 17.83 9.57
N ILE A 115 -1.32 17.77 8.52
CA ILE A 115 -0.11 18.56 8.36
C ILE A 115 -0.11 19.07 6.91
N GLU A 116 -0.03 20.38 6.74
CA GLU A 116 0.10 21.01 5.43
C GLU A 116 1.54 20.83 4.92
N ILE A 117 1.68 20.33 3.70
CA ILE A 117 2.97 19.95 3.11
C ILE A 117 2.96 20.38 1.64
N ASP A 118 4.05 21.00 1.16
CA ASP A 118 4.18 21.32 -0.27
C ASP A 118 4.17 20.04 -1.11
N PRO A 119 3.50 19.98 -2.28
CA PRO A 119 3.46 18.79 -3.11
C PRO A 119 4.84 18.22 -3.49
N LYS A 120 5.86 19.07 -3.68
CA LYS A 120 7.22 18.59 -3.99
C LYS A 120 7.87 17.90 -2.80
N ASP A 121 7.63 18.43 -1.60
CA ASP A 121 8.09 17.80 -0.36
C ASP A 121 7.34 16.48 -0.14
N MET A 122 6.04 16.44 -0.42
CA MET A 122 5.25 15.19 -0.34
C MET A 122 5.81 14.10 -1.26
N TYR A 123 6.10 14.45 -2.52
CA TYR A 123 6.76 13.53 -3.47
C TYR A 123 8.08 12.99 -2.88
N ALA A 124 8.94 13.87 -2.36
CA ALA A 124 10.24 13.49 -1.81
C ALA A 124 10.09 12.60 -0.55
N MET A 125 9.12 12.89 0.32
CA MET A 125 8.83 12.11 1.51
C MET A 125 8.38 10.68 1.18
N VAL A 126 7.52 10.51 0.17
CA VAL A 126 7.08 9.18 -0.28
C VAL A 126 8.22 8.42 -0.95
N LEU A 127 8.96 9.08 -1.85
CA LEU A 127 10.13 8.51 -2.52
C LEU A 127 11.17 8.00 -1.51
N TYR A 128 11.46 8.80 -0.47
CA TYR A 128 12.38 8.41 0.60
C TYR A 128 11.90 7.15 1.34
N GLN A 129 10.65 7.15 1.80
CA GLN A 129 10.09 6.07 2.60
C GLN A 129 10.05 4.74 1.84
N VAL A 130 9.52 4.76 0.62
CA VAL A 130 9.42 3.56 -0.22
C VAL A 130 10.83 3.09 -0.63
N GLY A 131 11.75 4.02 -0.91
CA GLY A 131 13.16 3.70 -1.20
C GLY A 131 13.88 3.02 -0.05
N ALA A 132 13.66 3.48 1.19
CA ALA A 132 14.23 2.89 2.39
C ALA A 132 13.77 1.43 2.57
N LEU A 133 12.46 1.16 2.46
CA LEU A 133 11.94 -0.20 2.54
C LEU A 133 12.43 -1.05 1.35
N LYS A 134 12.47 -0.49 0.13
CA LYS A 134 12.94 -1.20 -1.06
C LYS A 134 14.37 -1.71 -0.91
N ALA A 135 15.26 -0.94 -0.29
CA ALA A 135 16.62 -1.38 0.00
C ALA A 135 16.66 -2.60 0.95
N ILE A 136 15.83 -2.57 2.01
CA ILE A 136 15.72 -3.68 2.97
C ILE A 136 15.14 -4.92 2.28
N LEU A 137 14.07 -4.77 1.52
CA LEU A 137 13.47 -5.84 0.72
C LEU A 137 14.51 -6.52 -0.20
N ASN A 138 15.28 -5.72 -0.94
CA ASN A 138 16.32 -6.23 -1.82
C ASN A 138 17.41 -7.01 -1.06
N SER A 139 17.81 -6.58 0.14
CA SER A 139 18.81 -7.30 0.96
C SER A 139 18.34 -8.69 1.40
N GLU A 140 17.03 -8.91 1.51
CA GLU A 140 16.43 -10.18 1.89
C GLU A 140 15.90 -10.97 0.69
N GLY A 141 16.10 -10.48 -0.54
CA GLY A 141 15.61 -11.10 -1.76
C GLY A 141 14.08 -11.15 -1.84
N VAL A 142 13.40 -10.15 -1.27
CA VAL A 142 11.94 -10.00 -1.30
C VAL A 142 11.59 -8.86 -2.27
N GLU A 143 10.56 -9.06 -3.09
CA GLU A 143 10.07 -8.01 -3.99
C GLU A 143 9.18 -7.02 -3.24
N LEU A 144 9.25 -5.74 -3.64
CA LEU A 144 8.21 -4.78 -3.26
C LEU A 144 6.96 -5.16 -4.02
N SER A 145 5.87 -5.46 -3.31
CA SER A 145 4.64 -5.94 -3.93
C SER A 145 3.63 -4.84 -4.17
N HIS A 146 3.51 -3.85 -3.29
CA HIS A 146 2.52 -2.76 -3.38
C HIS A 146 2.95 -1.56 -2.53
N ILE A 147 2.23 -0.45 -2.68
CA ILE A 147 2.36 0.75 -1.84
C ILE A 147 0.96 1.13 -1.34
N LYS A 148 0.80 1.33 -0.03
CA LYS A 148 -0.45 1.76 0.59
C LYS A 148 -0.19 2.98 1.48
N PRO A 149 -0.67 4.19 1.15
CA PRO A 149 -0.52 5.35 2.02
C PRO A 149 -1.15 5.14 3.40
N HIS A 150 -0.47 5.58 4.46
CA HIS A 150 -0.91 5.44 5.85
C HIS A 150 -1.76 6.64 6.32
N GLY A 151 -2.75 6.36 7.18
CA GLY A 151 -3.35 7.35 8.07
C GLY A 151 -3.83 8.61 7.37
N GLU A 152 -3.36 9.77 7.82
CA GLU A 152 -3.80 11.05 7.26
C GLU A 152 -3.33 11.25 5.81
N LEU A 153 -2.22 10.65 5.38
CA LEU A 153 -1.77 10.75 3.99
C LEU A 153 -2.81 10.15 3.04
N PHE A 154 -3.40 9.03 3.41
CA PHE A 154 -4.51 8.39 2.69
C PHE A 154 -5.67 9.37 2.48
N PHE A 155 -6.11 10.04 3.54
CA PHE A 155 -7.21 11.01 3.45
C PHE A 155 -6.81 12.33 2.78
N TYR A 156 -5.54 12.73 2.88
CA TYR A 156 -5.05 13.94 2.24
C TYR A 156 -5.09 13.82 0.73
N MET A 157 -4.63 12.69 0.19
CA MET A 157 -4.76 12.40 -1.24
C MET A 157 -6.21 12.50 -1.73
N GLN A 158 -7.19 12.01 -0.95
CA GLN A 158 -8.60 12.08 -1.36
C GLN A 158 -9.21 13.49 -1.36
N ARG A 159 -8.59 14.44 -0.65
CA ARG A 159 -9.09 15.83 -0.53
C ARG A 159 -8.33 16.80 -1.42
N ASP A 160 -7.13 16.45 -1.86
CA ASP A 160 -6.25 17.31 -2.65
C ASP A 160 -5.58 16.50 -3.77
N GLU A 161 -6.04 16.73 -5.00
CA GLU A 161 -5.53 16.05 -6.20
C GLU A 161 -4.07 16.40 -6.52
N THR A 162 -3.57 17.57 -6.06
CA THR A 162 -2.16 17.96 -6.24
C THR A 162 -1.27 17.10 -5.36
N ILE A 163 -1.69 16.88 -4.11
CA ILE A 163 -1.03 15.96 -3.19
C ILE A 163 -1.14 14.52 -3.70
N MET A 164 -2.33 14.09 -4.18
CA MET A 164 -2.50 12.77 -4.78
C MET A 164 -1.51 12.53 -5.92
N ARG A 165 -1.39 13.50 -6.85
CA ARG A 165 -0.46 13.42 -7.98
C ARG A 165 0.97 13.28 -7.50
N ALA A 166 1.41 14.10 -6.56
CA ALA A 166 2.77 14.02 -6.02
C ALA A 166 3.09 12.65 -5.41
N VAL A 167 2.15 12.07 -4.65
CA VAL A 167 2.31 10.72 -4.08
C VAL A 167 2.40 9.66 -5.18
N LEU A 168 1.48 9.69 -6.15
CA LEU A 168 1.44 8.71 -7.22
C LEU A 168 2.66 8.81 -8.17
N GLU A 169 3.12 10.02 -8.48
CA GLU A 169 4.36 10.22 -9.24
C GLU A 169 5.57 9.63 -8.51
N ALA A 170 5.64 9.75 -7.18
CA ALA A 170 6.68 9.09 -6.40
C ALA A 170 6.56 7.56 -6.46
N CYS A 171 5.35 7.01 -6.35
CA CYS A 171 5.08 5.58 -6.48
C CYS A 171 5.52 5.01 -7.85
N ALA A 172 5.29 5.76 -8.94
CA ALA A 172 5.63 5.34 -10.30
C ALA A 172 7.14 5.09 -10.49
N THR A 173 8.00 5.70 -9.66
CA THR A 173 9.46 5.53 -9.75
C THR A 173 9.94 4.12 -9.39
N PHE A 174 9.11 3.32 -8.72
CA PHE A 174 9.47 1.98 -8.23
C PHE A 174 9.14 0.84 -9.20
N GLY A 175 8.57 1.16 -10.37
CA GLY A 175 8.39 0.25 -11.50
C GLY A 175 6.94 0.09 -11.94
N ASP A 176 6.76 -0.29 -13.21
CA ASP A 176 5.48 -0.29 -13.94
C ASP A 176 4.40 -1.27 -13.42
N ASN A 177 4.75 -2.11 -12.43
CA ASN A 177 3.90 -3.21 -11.96
C ASN A 177 3.71 -3.22 -10.43
N ILE A 178 3.95 -2.09 -9.76
CA ILE A 178 3.74 -1.95 -8.32
C ILE A 178 2.38 -1.26 -8.08
N PRO A 179 1.33 -1.99 -7.68
CA PRO A 179 0.03 -1.38 -7.43
C PRO A 179 0.06 -0.43 -6.24
N VAL A 180 -0.79 0.61 -6.34
CA VAL A 180 -1.19 1.42 -5.19
C VAL A 180 -2.51 0.91 -4.66
N TYR A 181 -2.54 0.67 -3.35
CA TYR A 181 -3.73 0.21 -2.62
C TYR A 181 -4.50 1.42 -2.09
N ALA A 182 -5.80 1.46 -2.33
CA ALA A 182 -6.69 2.48 -1.77
C ALA A 182 -8.16 2.04 -1.76
N SER A 183 -9.01 2.71 -0.97
CA SER A 183 -10.47 2.56 -1.11
C SER A 183 -10.91 2.91 -2.54
N GLN A 184 -12.00 2.30 -3.01
CA GLN A 184 -12.57 2.63 -4.33
C GLN A 184 -12.74 4.14 -4.49
N ASN A 185 -12.03 4.69 -5.48
CA ASN A 185 -11.95 6.12 -5.74
C ASN A 185 -11.65 6.34 -7.23
N ALA A 186 -12.66 6.75 -7.99
CA ALA A 186 -12.55 6.91 -9.44
C ALA A 186 -11.48 7.95 -9.86
N THR A 187 -11.30 9.02 -9.07
CA THR A 187 -10.28 10.03 -9.34
C THR A 187 -8.88 9.45 -9.18
N GLN A 188 -8.65 8.69 -8.11
CA GLN A 188 -7.36 8.05 -7.87
C GLN A 188 -7.09 6.93 -8.89
N GLU A 189 -8.09 6.12 -9.23
CA GLU A 189 -7.96 5.08 -10.26
C GLU A 189 -7.63 5.68 -11.63
N ALA A 190 -8.30 6.77 -12.03
CA ALA A 190 -8.02 7.48 -13.27
C ALA A 190 -6.59 8.05 -13.28
N MET A 191 -6.14 8.67 -12.18
CA MET A 191 -4.79 9.20 -12.09
C MET A 191 -3.72 8.10 -12.08
N CYS A 192 -3.96 6.99 -11.41
CA CYS A 192 -3.11 5.80 -11.49
C CYS A 192 -2.98 5.32 -12.94
N LYS A 193 -4.10 5.22 -13.67
CA LYS A 193 -4.09 4.84 -15.09
C LYS A 193 -3.27 5.80 -15.95
N ASP A 194 -3.43 7.11 -15.75
CA ASP A 194 -2.68 8.15 -16.49
C ASP A 194 -1.16 8.06 -16.23
N LEU A 195 -0.77 7.63 -15.03
CA LEU A 195 0.63 7.45 -14.62
C LEU A 195 1.17 6.03 -14.88
N GLY A 196 0.36 5.13 -15.45
CA GLY A 196 0.76 3.74 -15.71
C GLY A 196 0.90 2.87 -14.45
N ILE A 197 0.24 3.24 -13.35
CA ILE A 197 0.28 2.55 -12.06
C ILE A 197 -0.95 1.63 -11.95
N PRO A 198 -0.79 0.34 -11.60
CA PRO A 198 -1.92 -0.52 -11.29
C PRO A 198 -2.66 -0.03 -10.03
N PHE A 199 -3.99 -0.05 -10.05
CA PHE A 199 -4.80 0.31 -8.89
C PHE A 199 -5.38 -0.95 -8.24
N GLN A 200 -5.21 -1.08 -6.92
CA GLN A 200 -5.85 -2.14 -6.13
C GLN A 200 -6.86 -1.53 -5.18
N GLY A 201 -8.14 -1.82 -5.43
CA GLY A 201 -9.20 -1.42 -4.53
C GLY A 201 -9.16 -2.19 -3.21
N GLU A 202 -9.51 -1.50 -2.13
CA GLU A 202 -9.58 -2.00 -0.77
C GLU A 202 -10.96 -1.79 -0.13
N VAL A 203 -11.31 -2.71 0.78
CA VAL A 203 -12.35 -2.51 1.79
C VAL A 203 -11.77 -2.57 3.19
N TYR A 204 -12.35 -1.80 4.09
CA TYR A 204 -12.03 -1.75 5.51
C TYR A 204 -13.21 -2.32 6.28
N VAL A 205 -12.96 -3.26 7.19
CA VAL A 205 -14.01 -4.00 7.90
C VAL A 205 -14.10 -3.64 9.38
N ASP A 206 -13.05 -3.01 9.91
CA ASP A 206 -12.92 -2.54 11.29
C ASP A 206 -13.10 -1.01 11.44
N ILE A 207 -13.36 -0.31 10.32
CA ILE A 207 -13.72 1.11 10.28
C ILE A 207 -15.13 1.27 9.69
N ASP A 208 -15.87 2.25 10.21
CA ASP A 208 -17.21 2.58 9.72
C ASP A 208 -17.17 3.47 8.47
N TYR A 209 -18.25 3.42 7.69
CA TYR A 209 -18.44 4.27 6.52
C TYR A 209 -19.51 5.34 6.80
N SER A 210 -19.37 6.48 6.14
CA SER A 210 -20.41 7.49 6.00
C SER A 210 -21.46 7.08 4.95
N PRO A 211 -22.64 7.73 4.91
CA PRO A 211 -23.64 7.49 3.86
C PRO A 211 -23.12 7.68 2.43
N GLU A 212 -22.07 8.48 2.26
CA GLU A 212 -21.37 8.68 0.98
C GLU A 212 -20.37 7.57 0.65
N GLY A 213 -20.31 6.49 1.45
CA GLY A 213 -19.39 5.38 1.26
C GLY A 213 -17.92 5.70 1.58
N LYS A 214 -17.66 6.79 2.31
CA LYS A 214 -16.30 7.17 2.74
C LYS A 214 -16.01 6.69 4.15
N LEU A 215 -14.79 6.25 4.42
CA LEU A 215 -14.35 5.91 5.77
C LEU A 215 -14.48 7.11 6.71
N ILE A 216 -14.94 6.87 7.94
CA ILE A 216 -14.90 7.86 9.01
C ILE A 216 -13.70 7.59 9.94
N PRO A 217 -13.28 8.57 10.77
CA PRO A 217 -12.19 8.35 11.70
C PRO A 217 -12.45 7.15 12.64
N VAL A 218 -11.40 6.40 12.96
CA VAL A 218 -11.46 5.24 13.87
C VAL A 218 -12.13 5.61 15.21
N ALA A 219 -11.81 6.78 15.75
CA ALA A 219 -12.40 7.28 17.01
C ALA A 219 -13.92 7.50 16.96
N GLN A 220 -14.51 7.57 15.77
CA GLN A 220 -15.95 7.72 15.55
C GLN A 220 -16.62 6.41 15.09
N SER A 221 -15.82 5.37 14.83
CA SER A 221 -16.31 4.07 14.39
C SER A 221 -16.75 3.22 15.58
N LYS A 222 -17.67 2.29 15.34
CA LYS A 222 -18.00 1.23 16.30
C LYS A 222 -16.76 0.40 16.62
N VAL A 223 -16.69 -0.11 17.84
CA VAL A 223 -15.64 -1.07 18.22
C VAL A 223 -15.78 -2.31 17.33
N ALA A 224 -14.72 -2.62 16.59
CA ALA A 224 -14.67 -3.79 15.73
C ALA A 224 -14.72 -5.08 16.56
N THR A 225 -15.62 -5.98 16.17
CA THR A 225 -15.73 -7.34 16.71
C THR A 225 -15.52 -8.37 15.60
N PRO A 226 -15.19 -9.63 15.93
CA PRO A 226 -15.04 -10.70 14.94
C PRO A 226 -16.29 -10.92 14.10
N GLU A 227 -17.47 -10.83 14.70
CA GLU A 227 -18.76 -11.02 14.04
C GLU A 227 -19.05 -9.89 13.06
N LEU A 228 -18.79 -8.64 13.47
CA LEU A 228 -18.96 -7.46 12.62
C LEU A 228 -17.99 -7.50 11.43
N CYS A 229 -16.72 -7.84 11.68
CA CYS A 229 -15.71 -7.95 10.63
C CYS A 229 -16.04 -9.10 9.66
N TYR A 230 -16.52 -10.23 10.16
CA TYR A 230 -17.00 -11.35 9.35
C TYR A 230 -18.17 -10.91 8.45
N GLU A 231 -19.20 -10.27 9.02
CA GLU A 231 -20.38 -9.82 8.27
C GLU A 231 -19.98 -8.85 7.15
N ARG A 232 -19.14 -7.86 7.47
CA ARG A 232 -18.66 -6.87 6.50
C ARG A 232 -17.83 -7.48 5.39
N ALA A 233 -16.87 -8.34 5.75
CA ALA A 233 -16.03 -9.03 4.77
C ALA A 233 -16.86 -9.91 3.84
N LEU A 234 -17.84 -10.66 4.38
CA LEU A 234 -18.70 -11.53 3.60
C LEU A 234 -19.65 -10.73 2.69
N SER A 235 -20.25 -9.64 3.21
CA SER A 235 -21.11 -8.74 2.44
C SER A 235 -20.38 -8.11 1.27
N ALA A 236 -19.19 -7.53 1.51
CA ALA A 236 -18.35 -6.98 0.46
C ALA A 236 -18.00 -8.06 -0.59
N SER A 237 -17.59 -9.26 -0.14
CA SER A 237 -17.07 -10.30 -1.02
C SER A 237 -18.16 -11.02 -1.85
N LEU A 238 -19.36 -11.18 -1.30
CA LEU A 238 -20.45 -11.90 -1.97
C LEU A 238 -21.47 -10.98 -2.63
N LYS A 239 -21.62 -9.75 -2.15
CA LYS A 239 -22.67 -8.82 -2.62
C LYS A 239 -22.13 -7.50 -3.15
N ASP A 240 -20.85 -7.20 -2.98
CA ASP A 240 -20.26 -5.89 -3.33
C ASP A 240 -20.94 -4.73 -2.56
N GLU A 241 -21.36 -5.02 -1.31
CA GLU A 241 -22.16 -4.13 -0.46
C GLU A 241 -21.49 -3.84 0.89
N GLY A 242 -21.49 -2.57 1.28
CA GLY A 242 -21.16 -2.08 2.62
C GLY A 242 -22.37 -1.53 3.36
N LYS A 243 -22.21 -1.28 4.67
CA LYS A 243 -23.21 -0.58 5.50
C LYS A 243 -22.57 0.66 6.11
N ASP A 244 -23.25 1.80 5.98
CA ASP A 244 -22.84 3.04 6.62
C ASP A 244 -23.13 3.03 8.15
N ASN A 245 -22.68 4.08 8.83
CA ASN A 245 -22.85 4.27 10.27
C ASN A 245 -24.32 4.49 10.71
N SER A 246 -25.22 4.75 9.77
CA SER A 246 -26.66 4.91 9.94
C SER A 246 -27.45 3.64 9.57
N GLY A 247 -26.78 2.60 9.05
CA GLY A 247 -27.36 1.33 8.62
C GLY A 247 -27.82 1.30 7.16
N GLY A 248 -27.58 2.36 6.40
CA GLY A 248 -27.83 2.40 4.96
C GLY A 248 -26.88 1.47 4.20
N ILE A 249 -27.37 0.82 3.14
CA ILE A 249 -26.59 -0.06 2.28
C ILE A 249 -26.07 0.76 1.09
N PHE A 250 -24.78 0.61 0.78
CA PHE A 250 -24.16 1.16 -0.42
C PHE A 250 -23.35 0.09 -1.14
N SER A 251 -23.08 0.28 -2.43
CA SER A 251 -22.22 -0.61 -3.20
C SER A 251 -20.79 -0.06 -3.27
N PHE A 252 -19.78 -0.94 -3.15
CA PHE A 252 -18.38 -0.54 -3.33
C PHE A 252 -18.01 -0.38 -4.82
N GLY A 253 -18.70 -1.06 -5.72
CA GLY A 253 -18.45 -0.99 -7.16
C GLY A 253 -17.19 -1.73 -7.59
N PHE A 254 -16.90 -2.90 -7.02
CA PHE A 254 -15.84 -3.79 -7.50
C PHE A 254 -16.27 -4.60 -8.73
N GLU A 255 -17.57 -4.74 -8.98
CA GLU A 255 -18.12 -5.43 -10.17
C GLU A 255 -17.61 -6.88 -10.29
N GLY A 256 -17.39 -7.55 -9.15
CA GLY A 256 -16.89 -8.92 -9.09
C GLY A 256 -15.37 -9.07 -9.27
N LYS A 257 -14.62 -7.97 -9.41
CA LYS A 257 -13.15 -8.00 -9.40
C LYS A 257 -12.61 -8.34 -8.00
N PRO A 258 -11.47 -9.05 -7.90
CA PRO A 258 -10.78 -9.23 -6.63
C PRO A 258 -10.35 -7.90 -5.99
N PHE A 259 -10.51 -7.80 -4.68
CA PHE A 259 -10.07 -6.66 -3.88
C PHE A 259 -9.35 -7.10 -2.61
N SER A 260 -8.65 -6.16 -1.97
CA SER A 260 -8.01 -6.41 -0.69
C SER A 260 -8.89 -5.96 0.48
N ILE A 261 -8.82 -6.68 1.60
CA ILE A 261 -9.57 -6.42 2.82
C ILE A 261 -8.59 -6.05 3.91
N CYS A 262 -8.63 -4.80 4.35
CA CYS A 262 -7.76 -4.25 5.36
C CYS A 262 -8.25 -4.60 6.77
N VAL A 263 -7.32 -5.01 7.63
CA VAL A 263 -7.46 -5.01 9.09
C VAL A 263 -6.32 -4.21 9.71
N HIS A 264 -6.59 -3.38 10.70
CA HIS A 264 -5.58 -2.57 11.36
C HIS A 264 -5.03 -3.30 12.59
N SER A 265 -3.69 -3.37 12.68
CA SER A 265 -3.00 -4.10 13.76
C SER A 265 -2.98 -3.36 15.09
N ASP A 266 -3.26 -2.05 15.09
CA ASP A 266 -3.34 -1.21 16.29
C ASP A 266 -4.66 -1.39 17.07
N HIS A 267 -5.65 -2.11 16.52
CA HIS A 267 -6.84 -2.51 17.27
C HIS A 267 -6.51 -3.58 18.33
N PRO A 268 -6.89 -3.38 19.60
CA PRO A 268 -6.67 -4.40 20.65
C PRO A 268 -7.32 -5.76 20.34
N THR A 269 -8.39 -5.76 19.54
CA THR A 269 -9.14 -6.96 19.15
C THR A 269 -8.68 -7.56 17.81
N VAL A 270 -7.59 -7.07 17.20
CA VAL A 270 -7.21 -7.45 15.83
C VAL A 270 -7.07 -8.96 15.61
N LEU A 271 -6.49 -9.70 16.56
CA LEU A 271 -6.34 -11.16 16.43
C LEU A 271 -7.69 -11.87 16.37
N GLN A 272 -8.69 -11.38 17.09
CA GLN A 272 -10.03 -11.94 17.03
C GLN A 272 -10.71 -11.49 15.73
N ASN A 273 -10.59 -10.20 15.38
CA ASN A 273 -11.20 -9.64 14.17
C ASN A 273 -10.71 -10.36 12.90
N VAL A 274 -9.40 -10.54 12.75
CA VAL A 274 -8.82 -11.16 11.56
C VAL A 274 -9.25 -12.62 11.38
N THR A 275 -9.56 -13.34 12.47
CA THR A 275 -10.09 -14.71 12.36
C THR A 275 -11.48 -14.72 11.73
N GLY A 276 -12.33 -13.75 12.08
CA GLY A 276 -13.63 -13.53 11.43
C GLY A 276 -13.46 -13.18 9.96
N VAL A 277 -12.55 -12.26 9.63
CA VAL A 277 -12.27 -11.88 8.23
C VAL A 277 -11.75 -13.06 7.42
N ARG A 278 -10.77 -13.82 7.94
CA ARG A 278 -10.22 -15.01 7.25
C ARG A 278 -11.29 -16.06 6.98
N LYS A 279 -12.19 -16.30 7.94
CA LYS A 279 -13.33 -17.21 7.73
C LYS A 279 -14.22 -16.75 6.58
N ALA A 280 -14.59 -15.47 6.55
CA ALA A 280 -15.44 -14.89 5.49
C ALA A 280 -14.75 -14.93 4.12
N VAL A 281 -13.47 -14.56 4.06
CA VAL A 281 -12.67 -14.56 2.83
C VAL A 281 -12.50 -15.96 2.27
N ASP A 282 -12.18 -16.95 3.10
CA ASP A 282 -12.03 -18.34 2.65
C ASP A 282 -13.37 -18.90 2.14
N GLU A 283 -14.50 -18.52 2.76
CA GLU A 283 -15.83 -18.89 2.28
C GLU A 283 -16.16 -18.25 0.92
N ALA A 284 -15.96 -16.94 0.80
CA ALA A 284 -16.26 -16.22 -0.43
C ALA A 284 -15.35 -16.66 -1.59
N ASN A 285 -14.06 -16.90 -1.32
CA ASN A 285 -13.12 -17.37 -2.33
C ASN A 285 -13.45 -18.77 -2.84
N ARG A 286 -13.96 -19.68 -1.99
CA ARG A 286 -14.45 -21.00 -2.46
C ARG A 286 -15.58 -20.87 -3.49
N GLN A 287 -16.39 -19.82 -3.40
CA GLN A 287 -17.52 -19.57 -4.30
C GLN A 287 -17.10 -18.79 -5.55
N ARG A 288 -16.32 -17.73 -5.37
CA ARG A 288 -15.97 -16.76 -6.44
C ARG A 288 -14.72 -17.14 -7.21
N PHE A 289 -13.76 -17.82 -6.58
CA PHE A 289 -12.45 -18.15 -7.14
C PHE A 289 -12.03 -19.60 -6.85
N PRO A 290 -12.86 -20.63 -7.19
CA PRO A 290 -12.61 -22.03 -6.79
C PRO A 290 -11.32 -22.63 -7.35
N ASN A 291 -10.77 -22.05 -8.42
CA ASN A 291 -9.58 -22.54 -9.12
C ASN A 291 -8.30 -21.77 -8.76
N VAL A 292 -8.37 -20.76 -7.88
CA VAL A 292 -7.20 -19.99 -7.44
C VAL A 292 -6.68 -20.63 -6.16
N SER A 293 -5.51 -21.28 -6.23
CA SER A 293 -4.88 -21.92 -5.07
C SER A 293 -4.57 -20.92 -3.95
N LYS A 294 -4.38 -21.43 -2.72
CA LYS A 294 -3.96 -20.60 -1.59
C LYS A 294 -2.65 -19.88 -1.87
#